data_AF-A0AAP6EI28-F1
#
_entry.id   AF-A0AAP6EI28-F1
#
_cell.length_a   1.000
_cell.length_b   1.000
_cell.length_c   1.000
_cell.angle_alpha   90.00
_cell.angle_beta   90.00
_cell.angle_gamma   90.00
#
_symmetry.space_group_name_H-M   'P 1'
#
loop_
_entity.id
_entity.type
_entity.pdbx_description
1 polymer ?
#
loop_
_entity_poly.entity_id
_entity_poly.type
_entity_poly.pdbx_seq_one_letter_code
_entity_poly.pdbx_strand_id
1 'polypeptide(L)'
;MNEAVHALHSAIDDAAGLLEVDYERGDVLRILNLYGGELADAVVAFRVSTGEGRAGELDCRFTIPDGLDPYQLAVDNGLLEKDGHPVSRLLAELSARCPVDGYGIDFGVVGGFKKIWAVLPRTQLQDVRTLAALPSMPGSLAASLDFIDRHGLGDTVGLLGVDYRHRTVNIYFGEPPAGGIAPESVRAMLREVDQAEPSEQMLRLGRQAFGVYVTLDWDSPAITRVCFAVATTDPASLPVQLDDRIRQFVRHVQRADPETRFVYAVASQPDGEYYKLQSYYRWGAGVPDIMQLPDGALADPV
;
A
#
# COMPACT_ATOMS: atom_id res chain seq x y z
N MET A 1 -24.83 -10.32 12.69
CA MET A 1 -23.69 -9.63 12.02
C MET A 1 -22.61 -9.47 13.07
N ASN A 2 -21.35 -9.71 12.72
CA ASN A 2 -20.22 -9.61 13.65
C ASN A 2 -20.11 -8.16 14.20
N GLU A 3 -19.96 -7.99 15.52
CA GLU A 3 -19.83 -6.68 16.16
C GLU A 3 -18.64 -5.88 15.60
N ALA A 4 -17.52 -6.55 15.32
CA ALA A 4 -16.35 -5.93 14.71
C ALA A 4 -16.62 -5.41 13.28
N VAL A 5 -17.46 -6.12 12.51
CA VAL A 5 -17.89 -5.68 11.17
C VAL A 5 -18.76 -4.45 11.26
N HIS A 6 -19.68 -4.41 12.21
CA HIS A 6 -20.51 -3.23 12.48
C HIS A 6 -19.67 -2.01 12.88
N ALA A 7 -18.73 -2.20 13.82
CA ALA A 7 -17.85 -1.14 14.28
C ALA A 7 -16.98 -0.59 13.14
N LEU A 8 -16.38 -1.47 12.33
CA LEU A 8 -15.57 -1.04 11.20
C LEU A 8 -16.43 -0.34 10.13
N HIS A 9 -17.62 -0.86 9.80
CA HIS A 9 -18.51 -0.17 8.86
C HIS A 9 -18.89 1.23 9.36
N SER A 10 -19.17 1.39 10.65
CA SER A 10 -19.47 2.72 11.23
C SER A 10 -18.27 3.66 11.11
N ALA A 11 -17.06 3.17 11.36
CA ALA A 11 -15.85 3.98 11.19
C ALA A 11 -15.61 4.37 9.72
N ILE A 12 -15.97 3.49 8.78
CA ILE A 12 -15.97 3.80 7.34
C ILE A 12 -17.00 4.88 7.02
N ASP A 13 -18.23 4.78 7.54
CA ASP A 13 -19.29 5.78 7.35
C ASP A 13 -18.81 7.18 7.80
N ASP A 14 -18.21 7.25 9.00
CA ASP A 14 -17.70 8.51 9.58
C ASP A 14 -16.56 9.10 8.73
N ALA A 15 -15.58 8.26 8.35
CA ALA A 15 -14.45 8.67 7.53
C ALA A 15 -14.87 9.13 6.13
N ALA A 16 -15.75 8.38 5.47
CA ALA A 16 -16.27 8.70 4.15
C ALA A 16 -17.09 10.01 4.20
N GLY A 17 -17.89 10.22 5.24
CA GLY A 17 -18.65 11.46 5.45
C GLY A 17 -17.74 12.70 5.58
N LEU A 18 -16.62 12.60 6.29
CA LEU A 18 -15.64 13.70 6.41
C LEU A 18 -14.95 14.03 5.09
N LEU A 19 -14.81 13.04 4.21
CA LEU A 19 -14.17 13.16 2.91
C LEU A 19 -15.17 13.50 1.79
N GLU A 20 -16.46 13.57 2.11
CA GLU A 20 -17.57 13.72 1.18
C GLU A 20 -17.56 12.64 0.09
N VAL A 21 -17.39 11.38 0.51
CA VAL A 21 -17.40 10.20 -0.37
C VAL A 21 -18.69 9.43 -0.18
N ASP A 22 -19.57 9.48 -1.18
CA ASP A 22 -20.79 8.68 -1.21
C ASP A 22 -20.51 7.27 -1.72
N TYR A 23 -21.07 6.25 -1.06
CA TYR A 23 -20.90 4.86 -1.45
C TYR A 23 -22.10 3.98 -1.10
N GLU A 24 -22.19 2.83 -1.77
CA GLU A 24 -23.23 1.84 -1.51
C GLU A 24 -22.86 0.95 -0.31
N ARG A 25 -23.56 1.14 0.81
CA ARG A 25 -23.31 0.38 2.07
C ARG A 25 -23.31 -1.13 1.88
N GLY A 26 -24.19 -1.63 1.00
CA GLY A 26 -24.32 -3.06 0.71
C GLY A 26 -23.05 -3.66 0.14
N ASP A 27 -22.33 -2.93 -0.71
CA ASP A 27 -21.11 -3.39 -1.37
C ASP A 27 -19.95 -3.50 -0.38
N VAL A 28 -19.79 -2.51 0.50
CA VAL A 28 -18.80 -2.55 1.58
C VAL A 28 -19.13 -3.66 2.58
N LEU A 29 -20.38 -3.77 3.03
CA LEU A 29 -20.80 -4.84 3.95
C LEU A 29 -20.57 -6.23 3.37
N ARG A 30 -20.73 -6.44 2.05
CA ARG A 30 -20.43 -7.71 1.41
C ARG A 30 -18.96 -8.10 1.59
N ILE A 31 -18.03 -7.16 1.41
CA ILE A 31 -16.59 -7.39 1.59
C ILE A 31 -16.27 -7.65 3.07
N LEU A 32 -16.79 -6.81 3.97
CA LEU A 32 -16.54 -6.94 5.40
C LEU A 32 -17.08 -8.24 5.97
N ASN A 33 -18.27 -8.69 5.55
CA ASN A 33 -18.81 -9.97 6.01
C ASN A 33 -18.03 -11.17 5.45
N LEU A 34 -17.45 -11.05 4.25
CA LEU A 34 -16.70 -12.13 3.62
C LEU A 34 -15.33 -12.35 4.28
N TYR A 35 -14.61 -11.27 4.57
CA TYR A 35 -13.23 -11.34 5.11
C TYR A 35 -13.13 -11.05 6.61
N GLY A 36 -14.18 -10.51 7.23
CA GLY A 36 -14.16 -9.99 8.61
C GLY A 36 -14.34 -11.05 9.71
N GLY A 37 -13.95 -12.30 9.47
CA GLY A 37 -14.05 -13.39 10.45
C GLY A 37 -13.30 -13.08 11.76
N GLU A 38 -12.03 -12.70 11.66
CA GLU A 38 -11.17 -12.31 12.80
C GLU A 38 -10.86 -10.81 12.78
N LEU A 39 -11.83 -10.01 12.35
CA LEU A 39 -11.63 -8.58 12.17
C LEU A 39 -11.25 -7.86 13.47
N ALA A 40 -11.56 -8.42 14.64
CA ALA A 40 -11.18 -7.85 15.93
C ALA A 40 -9.65 -7.79 16.12
N ASP A 41 -8.92 -8.79 15.59
CA ASP A 41 -7.47 -8.94 15.73
C ASP A 41 -6.71 -8.38 14.52
N ALA A 42 -7.42 -8.01 13.45
CA ALA A 42 -6.84 -7.47 12.24
C ALA A 42 -6.22 -6.07 12.45
N VAL A 43 -5.10 -5.81 11.77
CA VAL A 43 -4.62 -4.46 11.52
C VAL A 43 -5.56 -3.82 10.53
N VAL A 44 -6.04 -2.61 10.82
CA VAL A 44 -6.98 -1.91 9.94
C VAL A 44 -6.46 -0.51 9.64
N ALA A 45 -6.45 -0.15 8.37
CA ALA A 45 -6.02 1.16 7.92
C ALA A 45 -6.98 1.76 6.89
N PHE A 46 -7.17 3.07 6.99
CA PHE A 46 -7.85 3.88 6.00
C PHE A 46 -6.83 4.66 5.19
N ARG A 47 -7.02 4.75 3.87
CA ARG A 47 -6.12 5.51 3.00
C ARG A 47 -6.90 6.42 2.06
N VAL A 48 -6.45 7.67 1.99
CA VAL A 48 -6.90 8.68 1.04
C VAL A 48 -5.78 9.03 0.07
N SER A 49 -6.13 9.47 -1.13
CA SER A 49 -5.16 9.94 -2.13
C SER A 49 -5.48 11.37 -2.56
N THR A 50 -4.46 12.14 -2.92
CA THR A 50 -4.62 13.50 -3.46
C THR A 50 -4.68 13.49 -5.00
N GLY A 51 -5.20 14.58 -5.56
CA GLY A 51 -5.33 14.80 -7.00
C GLY A 51 -6.77 14.68 -7.50
N GLU A 52 -7.16 15.50 -8.48
CA GLU A 52 -8.55 15.63 -8.96
C GLU A 52 -9.18 14.30 -9.40
N GLY A 53 -8.41 13.42 -10.07
CA GLY A 53 -8.88 12.10 -10.51
C GLY A 53 -8.90 11.02 -9.42
N ARG A 54 -8.53 11.36 -8.18
CA ARG A 54 -8.47 10.44 -7.02
C ARG A 54 -9.28 10.92 -5.83
N ALA A 55 -9.81 12.15 -5.91
CA ALA A 55 -10.84 12.62 -5.01
C ALA A 55 -12.11 11.77 -5.20
N GLY A 56 -12.83 11.50 -4.11
CA GLY A 56 -14.06 10.68 -4.17
C GLY A 56 -13.84 9.19 -3.88
N GLU A 57 -12.70 8.80 -3.31
CA GLU A 57 -12.47 7.43 -2.86
C GLU A 57 -11.86 7.40 -1.45
N LEU A 58 -12.28 6.42 -0.67
CA LEU A 58 -11.67 6.05 0.61
C LEU A 58 -11.31 4.57 0.54
N ASP A 59 -10.03 4.26 0.72
CA ASP A 59 -9.58 2.88 0.76
C ASP A 59 -9.62 2.34 2.19
N CYS A 60 -10.16 1.14 2.36
CA CYS A 60 -10.08 0.39 3.60
C CYS A 60 -9.23 -0.87 3.39
N ARG A 61 -8.35 -1.12 4.35
CA ARG A 61 -7.36 -2.21 4.31
C ARG A 61 -7.36 -2.94 5.61
N PHE A 62 -7.30 -4.26 5.55
CA PHE A 62 -7.07 -5.03 6.75
C PHE A 62 -6.40 -6.38 6.49
N THR A 63 -5.65 -6.85 7.49
CA THR A 63 -5.08 -8.21 7.49
C THR A 63 -6.19 -9.23 7.68
N ILE A 64 -6.06 -10.39 7.03
CA ILE A 64 -7.07 -11.45 7.07
C ILE A 64 -6.54 -12.70 7.81
N PRO A 65 -7.43 -13.60 8.28
CA PRO A 65 -7.02 -14.83 8.94
C PRO A 65 -6.09 -15.70 8.10
N ASP A 66 -5.23 -16.45 8.78
CA ASP A 66 -4.34 -17.44 8.17
C ASP A 66 -5.11 -18.59 7.50
N GLY A 67 -4.48 -19.23 6.52
CA GLY A 67 -5.04 -20.39 5.83
C GLY A 67 -6.15 -20.09 4.82
N LEU A 68 -6.56 -18.82 4.68
CA LEU A 68 -7.45 -18.38 3.62
C LEU A 68 -6.66 -18.04 2.34
N ASP A 69 -7.18 -18.47 1.18
CA ASP A 69 -6.77 -17.94 -0.12
C ASP A 69 -7.66 -16.72 -0.44
N PRO A 70 -7.15 -15.48 -0.25
CA PRO A 70 -7.98 -14.30 -0.46
C PRO A 70 -8.41 -14.10 -1.91
N TYR A 71 -7.61 -14.56 -2.88
CA TYR A 71 -7.93 -14.40 -4.29
C TYR A 71 -9.05 -15.37 -4.69
N GLN A 72 -8.91 -16.65 -4.33
CA GLN A 72 -9.93 -17.64 -4.62
C GLN A 72 -11.26 -17.28 -3.95
N LEU A 73 -11.23 -16.80 -2.70
CA LEU A 73 -12.42 -16.33 -1.99
C LEU A 73 -13.10 -15.14 -2.69
N ALA A 74 -12.33 -14.18 -3.22
CA ALA A 74 -12.86 -13.05 -3.99
C ALA A 74 -13.56 -13.51 -5.27
N VAL A 75 -12.97 -14.46 -6.00
CA VAL A 75 -13.53 -15.01 -7.24
C VAL A 75 -14.80 -15.79 -6.97
N ASP A 76 -14.79 -16.72 -6.01
CA ASP A 76 -15.93 -17.58 -5.69
C ASP A 76 -17.15 -16.78 -5.21
N ASN A 77 -16.91 -15.60 -4.65
CA ASN A 77 -17.95 -14.71 -4.17
C ASN A 77 -18.21 -13.54 -5.14
N GLY A 78 -17.69 -13.58 -6.37
CA GLY A 78 -17.99 -12.58 -7.41
C GLY A 78 -17.56 -11.16 -7.08
N LEU A 79 -16.47 -10.99 -6.32
CA LEU A 79 -15.78 -9.71 -6.10
C LEU A 79 -14.70 -9.46 -7.15
N LEU A 80 -14.17 -10.53 -7.75
CA LEU A 80 -13.22 -10.49 -8.86
C LEU A 80 -13.68 -11.43 -9.98
N GLU A 81 -13.41 -11.03 -11.21
CA GLU A 81 -13.62 -11.88 -12.38
C GLU A 81 -12.36 -12.70 -12.68
N LYS A 82 -12.57 -13.95 -13.11
CA LYS A 82 -11.49 -14.81 -13.60
C LYS A 82 -11.34 -14.61 -15.11
N ASP A 83 -10.28 -13.91 -15.51
CA ASP A 83 -10.03 -13.52 -16.91
C ASP A 83 -8.83 -14.24 -17.56
N GLY A 84 -8.22 -15.19 -16.85
CA GLY A 84 -7.05 -15.95 -17.33
C GLY A 84 -5.76 -15.15 -17.39
N HIS A 85 -5.77 -13.88 -16.96
CA HIS A 85 -4.58 -13.05 -16.90
C HIS A 85 -3.58 -13.59 -15.86
N PRO A 86 -2.25 -13.47 -16.06
CA PRO A 86 -1.26 -14.00 -15.13
C PRO A 86 -1.42 -13.52 -13.68
N VAL A 87 -1.93 -12.30 -13.47
CA VAL A 87 -2.25 -11.75 -12.13
C VAL A 87 -3.04 -12.72 -11.25
N SER A 88 -3.94 -13.52 -11.84
CA SER A 88 -4.78 -14.51 -11.16
C SER A 88 -4.03 -15.67 -10.51
N ARG A 89 -2.80 -15.95 -10.98
CA ARG A 89 -1.97 -17.07 -10.51
C ARG A 89 -0.81 -16.61 -9.64
N LEU A 90 -0.48 -15.32 -9.69
CA LEU A 90 0.71 -14.77 -9.03
C LEU A 90 0.73 -15.07 -7.53
N LEU A 91 -0.40 -14.89 -6.83
CA LEU A 91 -0.46 -15.12 -5.39
C LEU A 91 -0.22 -16.59 -5.02
N ALA A 92 -0.83 -17.52 -5.76
CA ALA A 92 -0.67 -18.95 -5.57
C ALA A 92 0.77 -19.42 -5.91
N GLU A 93 1.37 -18.86 -6.95
CA GLU A 93 2.77 -19.13 -7.29
C GLU A 93 3.75 -18.60 -6.24
N LEU A 94 3.47 -17.41 -5.69
CA LEU A 94 4.25 -16.81 -4.62
C LEU A 94 4.22 -17.71 -3.37
N SER A 95 3.04 -18.07 -2.88
CA SER A 95 2.92 -18.89 -1.66
C SER A 95 3.42 -20.32 -1.81
N ALA A 96 3.45 -20.86 -3.04
CA ALA A 96 4.04 -22.16 -3.32
C ALA A 96 5.58 -22.17 -3.30
N ARG A 97 6.24 -21.00 -3.40
CA ARG A 97 7.69 -20.89 -3.57
C ARG A 97 8.38 -20.06 -2.48
N CYS A 98 7.63 -19.17 -1.85
CA CYS A 98 8.11 -18.24 -0.84
C CYS A 98 7.28 -18.41 0.44
N PRO A 99 7.91 -18.27 1.62
CA PRO A 99 7.18 -18.16 2.88
C PRO A 99 6.31 -16.89 2.87
N VAL A 100 5.05 -17.03 3.28
CA VAL A 100 4.10 -15.93 3.42
C VAL A 100 3.55 -15.99 4.84
N ASP A 101 3.75 -14.92 5.60
CA ASP A 101 3.29 -14.79 6.99
C ASP A 101 1.80 -14.50 7.08
N GLY A 102 1.23 -13.93 6.02
CA GLY A 102 -0.19 -13.64 5.97
C GLY A 102 -0.55 -12.76 4.79
N TYR A 103 -1.84 -12.45 4.71
CA TYR A 103 -2.38 -11.60 3.68
C TYR A 103 -3.15 -10.42 4.28
N GLY A 104 -3.27 -9.36 3.47
CA GLY A 104 -4.24 -8.30 3.69
C GLY A 104 -5.04 -8.04 2.44
N ILE A 105 -6.24 -7.47 2.59
CA ILE A 105 -7.04 -7.01 1.47
C ILE A 105 -7.11 -5.49 1.45
N ASP A 106 -7.39 -4.93 0.29
CA ASP A 106 -7.50 -3.49 0.03
C ASP A 106 -8.65 -3.27 -0.96
N PHE A 107 -9.63 -2.47 -0.53
CA PHE A 107 -10.81 -2.14 -1.30
C PHE A 107 -11.14 -0.66 -1.16
N GLY A 108 -11.66 -0.06 -2.22
CA GLY A 108 -12.27 1.27 -2.15
C GLY A 108 -13.72 1.15 -1.70
N VAL A 109 -14.21 2.11 -0.93
CA VAL A 109 -15.64 2.13 -0.54
C VAL A 109 -16.53 2.31 -1.75
N VAL A 110 -16.08 3.03 -2.77
CA VAL A 110 -16.77 3.19 -4.06
C VAL A 110 -16.32 2.12 -5.04
N GLY A 111 -15.00 1.93 -5.16
CA GLY A 111 -14.41 1.08 -6.19
C GLY A 111 -14.44 -0.42 -5.92
N GLY A 112 -14.86 -0.85 -4.73
CA GLY A 112 -14.92 -2.25 -4.32
C GLY A 112 -13.54 -2.90 -4.18
N PHE A 113 -13.54 -4.24 -4.13
CA PHE A 113 -12.34 -5.07 -3.96
C PHE A 113 -11.35 -4.83 -5.11
N LYS A 114 -10.06 -4.61 -4.79
CA LYS A 114 -9.06 -4.33 -5.82
C LYS A 114 -7.71 -4.98 -5.62
N LYS A 115 -7.22 -5.10 -4.38
CA LYS A 115 -5.84 -5.50 -4.13
C LYS A 115 -5.73 -6.48 -2.97
N ILE A 116 -4.77 -7.40 -3.11
CA ILE A 116 -4.32 -8.29 -2.04
C ILE A 116 -2.86 -7.97 -1.74
N TRP A 117 -2.53 -7.93 -0.46
CA TRP A 117 -1.20 -7.80 0.08
C TRP A 117 -0.69 -9.17 0.51
N ALA A 118 0.52 -9.53 0.11
CA ALA A 118 1.22 -10.72 0.60
C ALA A 118 2.39 -10.26 1.47
N VAL A 119 2.37 -10.66 2.74
CA VAL A 119 3.36 -10.29 3.74
C VAL A 119 4.41 -11.38 3.83
N LEU A 120 5.68 -11.03 3.67
CA LEU A 120 6.80 -11.97 3.75
C LEU A 120 7.49 -11.82 5.12
N PRO A 121 7.93 -12.93 5.75
CA PRO A 121 8.55 -12.87 7.06
C PRO A 121 9.81 -12.02 7.08
N ARG A 122 9.95 -11.16 8.09
CA ARG A 122 11.16 -10.33 8.25
C ARG A 122 12.44 -11.15 8.40
N THR A 123 12.32 -12.38 8.94
CA THR A 123 13.43 -13.34 9.07
C THR A 123 13.78 -14.07 7.77
N GLN A 124 12.92 -13.98 6.75
CA GLN A 124 13.08 -14.65 5.46
C GLN A 124 12.60 -13.73 4.33
N LEU A 125 13.10 -12.49 4.30
CA LEU A 125 12.84 -11.58 3.19
C LEU A 125 13.28 -12.23 1.87
N GLN A 126 12.51 -12.01 0.82
CA GLN A 126 12.74 -12.69 -0.44
C GLN A 126 13.63 -11.87 -1.36
N ASP A 127 14.62 -12.53 -1.95
CA ASP A 127 15.45 -11.95 -3.00
C ASP A 127 14.56 -11.54 -4.19
N VAL A 128 14.70 -10.30 -4.66
CA VAL A 128 13.91 -9.76 -5.77
C VAL A 128 14.06 -10.57 -7.05
N ARG A 129 15.20 -11.22 -7.28
CA ARG A 129 15.46 -12.12 -8.42
C ARG A 129 14.67 -13.41 -8.29
N THR A 130 14.44 -13.90 -7.06
CA THR A 130 13.55 -15.05 -6.81
C THR A 130 12.12 -14.70 -7.20
N LEU A 131 11.66 -13.50 -6.84
CA LEU A 131 10.34 -13.00 -7.23
C LEU A 131 10.23 -12.76 -8.74
N ALA A 132 11.27 -12.24 -9.37
CA ALA A 132 11.34 -12.03 -10.82
C ALA A 132 11.28 -13.34 -11.62
N ALA A 133 11.65 -14.46 -11.02
CA ALA A 133 11.61 -15.79 -11.64
C ALA A 133 10.24 -16.49 -11.51
N LEU A 134 9.25 -15.87 -10.87
CA LEU A 134 7.89 -16.40 -10.82
C LEU A 134 7.24 -16.29 -12.21
N PRO A 135 6.70 -17.39 -12.78
CA PRO A 135 6.15 -17.40 -14.13
C PRO A 135 5.05 -16.35 -14.39
N SER A 136 4.23 -16.05 -13.39
CA SER A 136 3.15 -15.08 -13.50
C SER A 136 3.55 -13.66 -13.05
N MET A 137 4.79 -13.41 -12.62
CA MET A 137 5.26 -12.06 -12.32
C MET A 137 5.36 -11.23 -13.60
N PRO A 138 5.11 -9.90 -13.56
CA PRO A 138 5.36 -9.05 -14.70
C PRO A 138 6.83 -9.13 -15.15
N GLY A 139 7.06 -9.29 -16.45
CA GLY A 139 8.41 -9.37 -17.03
C GLY A 139 9.24 -8.10 -16.77
N SER A 140 8.57 -6.98 -16.53
CA SER A 140 9.17 -5.72 -16.11
C SER A 140 9.97 -5.82 -14.80
N LEU A 141 9.66 -6.75 -13.89
CA LEU A 141 10.49 -6.93 -12.68
C LEU A 141 11.89 -7.43 -13.06
N ALA A 142 11.96 -8.47 -13.90
CA ALA A 142 13.22 -9.02 -14.38
C ALA A 142 14.01 -8.00 -15.22
N ALA A 143 13.31 -7.22 -16.05
CA ALA A 143 13.93 -6.14 -16.83
C ALA A 143 14.46 -4.98 -15.97
N SER A 144 13.97 -4.83 -14.74
CA SER A 144 14.33 -3.74 -13.82
C SER A 144 15.39 -4.12 -12.79
N LEU A 145 15.95 -5.34 -12.84
CA LEU A 145 16.96 -5.78 -11.86
C LEU A 145 18.20 -4.88 -11.85
N ASP A 146 18.70 -4.49 -13.03
CA ASP A 146 19.84 -3.57 -13.13
C ASP A 146 19.53 -2.16 -12.60
N PHE A 147 18.27 -1.72 -12.71
CA PHE A 147 17.81 -0.46 -12.12
C PHE A 147 17.82 -0.55 -10.59
N ILE A 148 17.27 -1.63 -10.04
CA ILE A 148 17.17 -1.87 -8.59
C ILE A 148 18.57 -1.90 -7.96
N ASP A 149 19.51 -2.65 -8.57
CA ASP A 149 20.89 -2.75 -8.10
C ASP A 149 21.61 -1.40 -8.16
N ARG A 150 21.48 -0.68 -9.29
CA ARG A 150 22.18 0.60 -9.51
C ARG A 150 21.73 1.70 -8.55
N HIS A 151 20.44 1.75 -8.22
CA HIS A 151 19.88 2.76 -7.33
C HIS A 151 19.88 2.31 -5.86
N GLY A 152 20.40 1.12 -5.57
CA GLY A 152 20.55 0.62 -4.20
C GLY A 152 19.22 0.52 -3.45
N LEU A 153 18.14 0.12 -4.15
CA LEU A 153 16.82 -0.02 -3.54
C LEU A 153 16.72 -1.20 -2.56
N GLY A 154 17.72 -2.08 -2.59
CA GLY A 154 17.74 -3.32 -1.84
C GLY A 154 17.44 -4.52 -2.73
N ASP A 155 18.00 -5.67 -2.37
CA ASP A 155 17.79 -6.95 -3.03
C ASP A 155 16.69 -7.78 -2.36
N THR A 156 16.17 -7.32 -1.22
CA THR A 156 15.17 -8.03 -0.41
C THR A 156 13.81 -7.35 -0.42
N VAL A 157 12.76 -8.16 -0.41
CA VAL A 157 11.36 -7.75 -0.46
C VAL A 157 10.60 -8.34 0.72
N GLY A 158 9.85 -7.49 1.42
CA GLY A 158 9.06 -7.87 2.61
C GLY A 158 7.56 -7.84 2.41
N LEU A 159 7.09 -7.18 1.34
CA LEU A 159 5.67 -6.99 1.09
C LEU A 159 5.43 -6.88 -0.42
N LEU A 160 4.36 -7.50 -0.90
CA LEU A 160 3.87 -7.35 -2.27
C LEU A 160 2.42 -6.89 -2.25
N GLY A 161 2.05 -6.01 -3.18
CA GLY A 161 0.65 -5.63 -3.40
C GLY A 161 0.21 -5.99 -4.81
N VAL A 162 -0.71 -6.95 -4.95
CA VAL A 162 -1.25 -7.40 -6.24
C VAL A 162 -2.59 -6.70 -6.50
N ASP A 163 -2.62 -5.77 -7.46
CA ASP A 163 -3.82 -5.04 -7.87
C ASP A 163 -4.49 -5.74 -9.04
N TYR A 164 -5.63 -6.39 -8.79
CA TYR A 164 -6.37 -7.16 -9.79
C TYR A 164 -7.15 -6.26 -10.74
N ARG A 165 -7.62 -5.11 -10.24
CA ARG A 165 -8.40 -4.15 -11.04
C ARG A 165 -7.55 -3.46 -12.09
N HIS A 166 -6.33 -3.08 -11.72
CA HIS A 166 -5.41 -2.38 -12.62
C HIS A 166 -4.34 -3.29 -13.23
N ARG A 167 -4.35 -4.58 -12.87
CA ARG A 167 -3.32 -5.56 -13.27
C ARG A 167 -1.91 -5.03 -13.02
N THR A 168 -1.66 -4.60 -11.80
CA THR A 168 -0.34 -4.10 -11.39
C THR A 168 0.18 -4.84 -10.15
N VAL A 169 1.50 -4.86 -9.99
CA VAL A 169 2.18 -5.37 -8.80
C VAL A 169 3.01 -4.27 -8.20
N ASN A 170 2.88 -4.07 -6.90
CA ASN A 170 3.77 -3.24 -6.12
C ASN A 170 4.80 -4.14 -5.41
N ILE A 171 6.09 -3.81 -5.55
CA ILE A 171 7.20 -4.47 -4.86
C ILE A 171 7.75 -3.51 -3.81
N TYR A 172 7.60 -3.87 -2.53
CA TYR A 172 8.10 -3.09 -1.40
C TYR A 172 9.45 -3.65 -0.99
N PHE A 173 10.47 -2.88 -1.30
CA PHE A 173 11.82 -3.23 -0.90
C PHE A 173 11.95 -3.13 0.63
N GLY A 174 12.97 -3.80 1.16
CA GLY A 174 13.32 -3.76 2.57
C GLY A 174 13.77 -2.37 3.04
N GLU A 175 14.72 -2.35 3.96
CA GLU A 175 15.17 -1.10 4.58
C GLU A 175 15.91 -0.21 3.55
N PRO A 176 15.54 1.07 3.40
CA PRO A 176 16.25 2.00 2.54
C PRO A 176 17.68 2.23 3.04
N PRO A 177 18.57 2.81 2.20
CA PRO A 177 19.93 3.14 2.61
C PRO A 177 19.97 3.96 3.90
N ALA A 178 20.99 3.72 4.73
CA ALA A 178 21.19 4.49 5.96
C ALA A 178 21.30 5.99 5.64
N GLY A 179 20.44 6.81 6.25
CA GLY A 179 20.33 8.25 5.97
C GLY A 179 19.33 8.62 4.87
N GLY A 180 18.53 7.67 4.38
CA GLY A 180 17.49 7.88 3.38
C GLY A 180 18.03 7.99 1.96
N ILE A 181 17.20 8.48 1.04
CA ILE A 181 17.53 8.53 -0.39
C ILE A 181 17.91 9.96 -0.78
N ALA A 182 19.12 10.11 -1.33
CA ALA A 182 19.62 11.40 -1.79
C ALA A 182 18.73 11.98 -2.92
N PRO A 183 18.48 13.30 -2.94
CA PRO A 183 17.68 13.94 -3.99
C PRO A 183 18.18 13.67 -5.40
N GLU A 184 19.49 13.56 -5.58
CA GLU A 184 20.14 13.25 -6.84
C GLU A 184 19.76 11.82 -7.29
N SER A 185 19.70 10.87 -6.36
CA SER A 185 19.22 9.51 -6.62
C SER A 185 17.74 9.48 -6.97
N VAL A 186 16.89 10.26 -6.28
CA VAL A 186 15.46 10.40 -6.62
C VAL A 186 15.30 10.92 -8.05
N ARG A 187 16.00 12.01 -8.41
CA ARG A 187 15.97 12.56 -9.78
C ARG A 187 16.47 11.57 -10.81
N ALA A 188 17.55 10.85 -10.52
CA ALA A 188 18.10 9.85 -11.41
C ALA A 188 17.12 8.69 -11.64
N MET A 189 16.49 8.18 -10.57
CA MET A 189 15.46 7.15 -10.66
C MET A 189 14.29 7.59 -11.53
N LEU A 190 13.70 8.76 -11.25
CA LEU A 190 12.53 9.23 -11.98
C LEU A 190 12.82 9.52 -13.45
N ARG A 191 14.00 10.07 -13.76
CA ARG A 191 14.42 10.29 -15.15
C ARG A 191 14.59 8.99 -15.92
N GLU A 192 15.15 7.96 -15.27
CA GLU A 192 15.39 6.66 -15.92
C GLU A 192 14.08 5.93 -16.25
N VAL A 193 13.04 6.10 -15.42
CA VAL A 193 11.71 5.50 -15.63
C VAL A 193 10.71 6.43 -16.31
N ASP A 194 11.21 7.48 -16.99
CA ASP A 194 10.44 8.46 -17.77
C ASP A 194 9.26 9.09 -16.98
N GLN A 195 9.52 9.47 -15.73
CA GLN A 195 8.57 10.16 -14.87
C GLN A 195 8.86 11.66 -14.83
N ALA A 196 7.87 12.46 -14.41
CA ALA A 196 8.05 13.89 -14.21
C ALA A 196 9.22 14.19 -13.26
N GLU A 197 9.86 15.34 -13.46
CA GLU A 197 10.91 15.83 -12.55
C GLU A 197 10.31 15.97 -11.13
N PRO A 198 10.96 15.42 -10.09
CA PRO A 198 10.40 15.42 -8.75
C PRO A 198 10.31 16.84 -8.20
N SER A 199 9.21 17.13 -7.50
CA SER A 199 9.11 18.38 -6.76
C SER A 199 10.09 18.40 -5.57
N GLU A 200 10.37 19.58 -5.04
CA GLU A 200 11.09 19.73 -3.77
C GLU A 200 10.42 18.98 -2.61
N GLN A 201 9.11 18.77 -2.70
CA GLN A 201 8.36 18.00 -1.72
C GLN A 201 8.70 16.50 -1.80
N MET A 202 8.70 15.92 -3.00
CA MET A 202 9.09 14.52 -3.20
C MET A 202 10.55 14.26 -2.80
N LEU A 203 11.46 15.21 -3.09
CA LEU A 203 12.87 15.10 -2.71
C LEU A 203 13.08 15.09 -1.20
N ARG A 204 12.32 15.90 -0.45
CA ARG A 204 12.35 15.88 1.02
C ARG A 204 11.79 14.58 1.58
N LEU A 205 10.68 14.08 1.02
CA LEU A 205 10.10 12.80 1.44
C LEU A 205 11.05 11.63 1.16
N GLY A 206 11.74 11.63 0.01
CA GLY A 206 12.75 10.60 -0.31
C GLY A 206 13.88 10.52 0.72
N ARG A 207 14.32 11.65 1.26
CA ARG A 207 15.33 11.70 2.35
C ARG A 207 14.83 11.12 3.68
N GLN A 208 13.52 11.19 3.94
CA GLN A 208 12.90 10.70 5.17
C GLN A 208 12.26 9.32 5.00
N ALA A 209 12.33 8.74 3.80
CA ALA A 209 11.61 7.53 3.48
C ALA A 209 12.12 6.37 4.32
N PHE A 210 11.20 5.65 4.97
CA PHE A 210 11.47 4.35 5.60
C PHE A 210 11.15 3.19 4.66
N GLY A 211 10.45 3.46 3.55
CA GLY A 211 10.08 2.44 2.57
C GLY A 211 10.01 3.00 1.16
N VAL A 212 10.44 2.18 0.20
CA VAL A 212 10.33 2.45 -1.22
C VAL A 212 9.60 1.29 -1.87
N TYR A 213 8.74 1.61 -2.83
CA TYR A 213 8.15 0.58 -3.67
C TYR A 213 8.00 1.05 -5.11
N VAL A 214 8.13 0.11 -6.02
CA VAL A 214 7.87 0.31 -7.44
C VAL A 214 6.54 -0.33 -7.82
N THR A 215 5.88 0.22 -8.83
CA THR A 215 4.73 -0.40 -9.48
C THR A 215 5.13 -0.90 -10.86
N LEU A 216 4.66 -2.10 -11.18
CA LEU A 216 4.92 -2.82 -12.42
C LEU A 216 3.58 -3.29 -13.00
N ASP A 217 3.50 -3.42 -14.31
CA ASP A 217 2.39 -4.06 -15.01
C ASP A 217 2.92 -5.06 -16.04
N TRP A 218 2.02 -5.85 -16.64
CA TRP A 218 2.36 -6.88 -17.63
C TRP A 218 2.49 -6.35 -19.07
N ASP A 219 2.05 -5.11 -19.32
CA ASP A 219 1.95 -4.54 -20.66
C ASP A 219 3.15 -3.63 -21.00
N SER A 220 3.89 -3.19 -19.98
CA SER A 220 5.09 -2.37 -20.07
C SER A 220 6.32 -3.16 -19.62
N PRO A 221 7.48 -3.00 -20.30
CA PRO A 221 8.74 -3.55 -19.82
C PRO A 221 9.38 -2.71 -18.69
N ALA A 222 8.83 -1.54 -18.37
CA ALA A 222 9.41 -0.58 -17.44
C ALA A 222 8.61 -0.47 -16.14
N ILE A 223 9.28 0.02 -15.09
CA ILE A 223 8.62 0.51 -13.87
C ILE A 223 7.67 1.65 -14.26
N THR A 224 6.40 1.55 -13.85
CA THR A 224 5.37 2.54 -14.18
C THR A 224 5.28 3.66 -13.15
N ARG A 225 5.80 3.41 -11.94
CA ARG A 225 5.79 4.37 -10.85
C ARG A 225 6.79 3.99 -9.76
N VAL A 226 7.43 4.99 -9.16
CA VAL A 226 8.24 4.88 -7.95
C VAL A 226 7.51 5.62 -6.82
N CYS A 227 7.48 5.03 -5.63
CA CYS A 227 6.86 5.64 -4.45
C CYS A 227 7.79 5.63 -3.25
N PHE A 228 7.74 6.72 -2.47
CA PHE A 228 8.51 6.89 -1.23
C PHE A 228 7.52 7.09 -0.07
N ALA A 229 7.70 6.32 1.00
CA ALA A 229 6.81 6.33 2.16
C ALA A 229 7.55 6.79 3.43
N VAL A 230 6.89 7.67 4.18
CA VAL A 230 7.33 8.24 5.46
C VAL A 230 6.29 7.92 6.52
N ALA A 231 6.73 7.57 7.73
CA ALA A 231 5.84 7.39 8.88
C ALA A 231 5.92 8.60 9.81
N THR A 232 4.79 9.00 10.38
CA THR A 232 4.67 10.17 11.25
C THR A 232 3.44 10.06 12.14
N THR A 233 3.45 10.69 13.30
CA THR A 233 2.25 10.93 14.13
C THR A 233 1.61 12.30 13.83
N ASP A 234 2.37 13.22 13.22
CA ASP A 234 1.92 14.54 12.81
C ASP A 234 2.06 14.76 11.29
N PRO A 235 1.09 14.29 10.48
CA PRO A 235 1.12 14.51 9.04
C PRO A 235 1.00 15.99 8.63
N ALA A 236 0.63 16.91 9.55
CA ALA A 236 0.66 18.34 9.28
C ALA A 236 2.07 18.94 9.35
N SER A 237 3.01 18.26 10.03
CA SER A 237 4.44 18.63 10.04
C SER A 237 5.16 18.26 8.75
N LEU A 238 4.60 17.34 7.96
CA LEU A 238 5.17 16.95 6.68
C LEU A 238 5.21 18.17 5.75
N PRO A 239 6.25 18.31 4.92
CA PRO A 239 6.46 19.51 4.12
C PRO A 239 5.60 19.51 2.84
N VAL A 240 4.29 19.34 3.04
CA VAL A 240 3.27 18.98 2.04
C VAL A 240 2.02 19.84 2.22
N GLN A 241 1.40 20.24 1.11
CA GLN A 241 0.07 20.86 1.17
C GLN A 241 -1.01 19.77 1.17
N LEU A 242 -1.65 19.57 2.32
CA LEU A 242 -2.82 18.70 2.43
C LEU A 242 -4.09 19.44 2.00
N ASP A 243 -4.97 18.74 1.30
CA ASP A 243 -6.34 19.17 1.04
C ASP A 243 -7.11 19.39 2.36
N ASP A 244 -8.04 20.35 2.41
CA ASP A 244 -8.76 20.70 3.64
C ASP A 244 -9.61 19.55 4.19
N ARG A 245 -10.18 18.69 3.33
CA ARG A 245 -10.92 17.48 3.74
C ARG A 245 -9.98 16.46 4.37
N ILE A 246 -8.80 16.28 3.76
CA ILE A 246 -7.75 15.41 4.33
C ILE A 246 -7.27 15.95 5.68
N ARG A 247 -7.13 17.27 5.85
CA ARG A 247 -6.82 17.87 7.16
C ARG A 247 -7.92 17.64 8.18
N GLN A 248 -9.19 17.70 7.79
CA GLN A 248 -10.32 17.40 8.68
C GLN A 248 -10.31 15.93 9.10
N PHE A 249 -10.08 15.02 8.16
CA PHE A 249 -9.90 13.60 8.40
C PHE A 249 -8.76 13.33 9.40
N VAL A 250 -7.56 13.90 9.18
CA VAL A 250 -6.42 13.80 10.11
C VAL A 250 -6.81 14.23 11.52
N ARG A 251 -7.42 15.41 11.67
CA ARG A 251 -7.86 15.92 12.99
C ARG A 251 -8.92 15.04 13.64
N HIS A 252 -9.76 14.37 12.86
CA HIS A 252 -10.74 13.44 13.41
C HIS A 252 -10.04 12.19 13.95
N VAL A 253 -9.14 11.58 13.17
CA VAL A 253 -8.38 10.39 13.60
C VAL A 253 -7.54 10.70 14.84
N GLN A 254 -6.79 11.80 14.86
CA GLN A 254 -5.96 12.21 16.02
C GLN A 254 -6.77 12.52 17.28
N ARG A 255 -8.03 12.95 17.15
CA ARG A 255 -8.91 13.14 18.33
C ARG A 255 -9.39 11.83 18.92
N ALA A 256 -9.58 10.81 18.08
CA ALA A 256 -9.97 9.48 18.53
C ALA A 256 -8.77 8.73 19.15
N ASP A 257 -7.58 8.89 18.56
CA ASP A 257 -6.32 8.32 19.03
C ASP A 257 -5.15 9.28 18.75
N PRO A 258 -4.67 10.04 19.75
CA PRO A 258 -3.55 10.97 19.59
C PRO A 258 -2.22 10.29 19.23
N GLU A 259 -2.06 9.02 19.59
CA GLU A 259 -0.85 8.24 19.32
C GLU A 259 -0.93 7.48 17.98
N THR A 260 -2.00 7.73 17.21
CA THR A 260 -2.23 7.08 15.93
C THR A 260 -1.07 7.36 14.98
N ARG A 261 -0.68 6.32 14.24
CA ARG A 261 0.39 6.40 13.27
C ARG A 261 -0.19 6.68 11.90
N PHE A 262 0.49 7.51 11.14
CA PHE A 262 0.22 7.75 9.73
C PHE A 262 1.37 7.24 8.87
N VAL A 263 1.03 6.79 7.67
CA VAL A 263 1.99 6.59 6.59
C VAL A 263 1.61 7.53 5.46
N TYR A 264 2.52 8.44 5.14
CA TYR A 264 2.39 9.33 4.00
C TYR A 264 3.29 8.84 2.88
N ALA A 265 2.76 8.75 1.67
CA ALA A 265 3.56 8.36 0.51
C ALA A 265 3.38 9.33 -0.65
N VAL A 266 4.48 9.62 -1.34
CA VAL A 266 4.49 10.30 -2.64
C VAL A 266 4.71 9.27 -3.73
N ALA A 267 4.00 9.45 -4.84
CA ALA A 267 3.98 8.55 -5.97
C ALA A 267 4.26 9.34 -7.26
N SER A 268 5.26 8.91 -8.02
CA SER A 268 5.56 9.49 -9.33
C SER A 268 4.47 9.21 -10.36
N GLN A 269 4.32 10.12 -11.32
CA GLN A 269 3.54 9.94 -12.54
C GLN A 269 4.26 10.57 -13.75
N PRO A 270 3.91 10.20 -14.99
CA PRO A 270 4.44 10.86 -16.18
C PRO A 270 4.19 12.38 -16.21
N ASP A 271 3.06 12.83 -15.66
CA ASP A 271 2.61 14.23 -15.67
C ASP A 271 2.73 14.94 -14.32
N GLY A 272 3.40 14.32 -13.34
CA GLY A 272 3.64 14.93 -12.04
C GLY A 272 3.77 13.90 -10.92
N GLU A 273 3.04 14.13 -9.85
CA GLU A 273 3.07 13.31 -8.65
C GLU A 273 1.72 13.36 -7.95
N TYR A 274 1.45 12.36 -7.13
CA TYR A 274 0.30 12.37 -6.23
C TYR A 274 0.65 11.77 -4.89
N TYR A 275 -0.19 12.03 -3.92
CA TYR A 275 0.09 11.69 -2.53
C TYR A 275 -0.95 10.76 -1.97
N LYS A 276 -0.54 9.99 -0.97
CA LYS A 276 -1.37 9.05 -0.23
C LYS A 276 -1.16 9.29 1.24
N LEU A 277 -2.24 9.40 2.00
CA LEU A 277 -2.19 9.42 3.46
C LEU A 277 -2.94 8.19 3.96
N GLN A 278 -2.26 7.36 4.74
CA GLN A 278 -2.84 6.22 5.42
C GLN A 278 -2.85 6.49 6.92
N SER A 279 -3.97 6.22 7.59
CA SER A 279 -4.12 6.22 9.05
C SER A 279 -4.49 4.83 9.54
N TYR A 280 -3.92 4.39 10.66
CA TYR A 280 -4.31 3.13 11.26
C TYR A 280 -5.51 3.33 12.19
N TYR A 281 -6.66 2.78 11.79
CA TYR A 281 -7.85 2.69 12.65
C TYR A 281 -7.63 1.69 13.79
N ARG A 282 -6.90 0.61 13.50
CA ARG A 282 -6.47 -0.35 14.50
C ARG A 282 -5.02 -0.77 14.25
N TRP A 283 -4.20 -0.57 15.27
CA TRP A 283 -2.84 -1.08 15.38
C TRP A 283 -2.76 -1.94 16.63
N GLY A 284 -2.20 -3.15 16.55
CA GLY A 284 -2.26 -4.10 17.67
C GLY A 284 -1.26 -5.24 17.57
N ALA A 285 -1.40 -6.24 18.43
CA ALA A 285 -0.48 -7.39 18.50
C ALA A 285 -0.43 -8.23 17.21
N GLY A 286 -1.44 -8.12 16.34
CA GLY A 286 -1.49 -8.77 15.02
C GLY A 286 -0.74 -8.04 13.91
N VAL A 287 0.02 -6.97 14.21
CA VAL A 287 0.84 -6.28 13.20
C VAL A 287 2.02 -7.17 12.79
N PRO A 288 2.14 -7.55 11.51
CA PRO A 288 3.29 -8.32 11.05
C PRO A 288 4.60 -7.58 11.31
N ASP A 289 5.65 -8.30 11.70
CA ASP A 289 6.94 -7.71 12.06
C ASP A 289 7.52 -6.80 10.97
N ILE A 290 7.28 -7.13 9.70
CA ILE A 290 7.75 -6.33 8.55
C ILE A 290 6.98 -5.01 8.39
N MET A 291 5.78 -4.91 8.96
CA MET A 291 4.99 -3.68 8.99
C MET A 291 5.34 -2.81 10.21
N GLN A 292 6.04 -3.37 11.21
CA GLN A 292 6.50 -2.58 12.34
C GLN A 292 7.54 -1.56 11.87
N LEU A 293 7.31 -0.30 12.24
CA LEU A 293 8.24 0.78 11.94
C LEU A 293 9.54 0.54 12.73
N PRO A 294 10.72 0.63 12.09
CA PRO A 294 11.99 0.59 12.80
C PRO A 294 12.07 1.66 13.91
N ASP A 295 12.86 1.42 14.95
CA ASP A 295 13.13 2.44 15.97
C ASP A 295 13.70 3.70 15.31
N GLY A 296 13.08 4.85 15.58
CA GLY A 296 13.46 6.14 14.98
C GLY A 296 12.92 6.41 13.57
N ALA A 297 12.05 5.56 13.02
CA ALA A 297 11.44 5.76 11.70
C ALA A 297 10.32 6.82 11.64
N LEU A 298 9.91 7.37 12.80
CA LEU A 298 8.98 8.49 12.84
C LEU A 298 9.71 9.77 12.42
N ALA A 299 9.19 10.44 11.39
CA ALA A 299 9.70 11.71 10.90
C ALA A 299 9.17 12.92 11.69
N ASP A 300 8.76 12.71 12.94
CA ASP A 300 8.17 13.75 13.77
C ASP A 300 9.25 14.78 14.18
N PRO A 301 8.92 16.08 14.22
CA PRO A 301 9.84 17.08 14.76
C PRO A 301 10.10 16.78 16.24
N VAL A 302 11.38 16.60 16.60
CA VAL A 302 11.85 16.58 18.00
C VAL A 302 11.76 17.97 18.61
#